data_AF-J3HPN5-F1
#
_entry.id   AF-J3HPN5-F1
#
_cell.length_a   1.000
_cell.length_b   1.000
_cell.length_c   1.000
_cell.angle_alpha   90.00
_cell.angle_beta   90.00
_cell.angle_gamma   90.00
#
_symmetry.space_group_name_H-M   'P 1'
#
loop_
_entity.id
_entity.type
_entity.pdbx_description
1 polymer ?
#
loop_
_entity_poly.entity_id
_entity_poly.type
_entity_poly.pdbx_seq_one_letter_code
_entity_poly.pdbx_strand_id
1 'polypeptide(L)'
;MSEIAAKDEFFSIKNCTRDDVLAAHRVPPQLLGTMPNNTGGFGDVTKAAAVFGCNEIEPLQAQFLSLNEWAGQEVVRFKPYQLPTSEGK
;
A
#
# COMPACT_ATOMS: atom_id res chain seq x y z
N MET A 1 24.46 -31.54 3.40
CA MET A 1 24.35 -30.56 2.30
C MET A 1 22.92 -30.35 1.82
N SER A 2 22.08 -31.40 1.70
CA SER A 2 20.69 -31.26 1.24
C SER A 2 19.79 -30.40 2.15
N GLU A 3 19.93 -30.49 3.48
CA GLU A 3 19.10 -29.71 4.42
C GLU A 3 19.37 -28.20 4.39
N ILE A 4 20.64 -27.80 4.25
CA ILE A 4 21.05 -26.39 4.16
C ILE A 4 20.55 -25.79 2.84
N ALA A 5 20.73 -26.51 1.73
CA ALA A 5 20.23 -26.10 0.42
C ALA A 5 18.69 -25.97 0.41
N ALA A 6 17.97 -26.92 1.01
CA ALA A 6 16.53 -26.84 1.13
C ALA A 6 16.09 -25.61 1.94
N LYS A 7 16.76 -25.31 3.06
CA LYS A 7 16.46 -24.14 3.90
C LYS A 7 16.62 -22.80 3.16
N ASP A 8 17.64 -22.70 2.31
CA ASP A 8 17.90 -21.50 1.49
C ASP A 8 16.82 -21.32 0.42
N GLU A 9 16.37 -22.41 -0.23
CA GLU A 9 15.24 -22.38 -1.17
C GLU A 9 13.95 -21.97 -0.47
N PHE A 10 13.65 -22.51 0.71
CA PHE A 10 12.46 -22.12 1.49
C PHE A 10 12.46 -20.63 1.87
N PHE A 11 13.61 -20.08 2.24
CA PHE A 11 13.73 -18.65 2.54
C PHE A 11 13.51 -17.80 1.29
N SER A 12 14.04 -18.23 0.15
CA SER A 12 13.90 -17.54 -1.14
C SER A 12 12.45 -17.52 -1.62
N ILE A 13 11.74 -18.66 -1.51
CA ILE A 13 10.31 -18.77 -1.86
C ILE A 13 9.48 -17.79 -1.03
N LYS A 14 9.68 -17.75 0.29
CA LYS A 14 8.92 -16.85 1.18
C LYS A 14 9.11 -15.38 0.85
N ASN A 15 10.34 -14.97 0.51
CA ASN A 15 10.61 -13.59 0.12
C ASN A 15 9.95 -13.26 -1.22
N CYS A 16 10.07 -14.14 -2.22
CA CYS A 16 9.40 -13.95 -3.51
C CYS A 16 7.88 -13.81 -3.34
N THR A 17 7.25 -14.71 -2.58
CA THR A 17 5.81 -14.67 -2.33
C THR A 17 5.37 -13.39 -1.63
N ARG A 18 6.13 -12.91 -0.64
CA ARG A 18 5.84 -11.62 0.01
C ARG A 18 5.88 -10.48 -1.00
N ASP A 19 6.92 -10.43 -1.81
CA ASP A 19 7.13 -9.35 -2.76
C ASP A 19 6.05 -9.37 -3.86
N ASP A 20 5.62 -10.56 -4.31
CA ASP A 20 4.51 -10.75 -5.24
C ASP A 20 3.17 -10.25 -4.67
N VAL A 21 2.87 -10.56 -3.40
CA VAL A 21 1.66 -10.09 -2.72
C VAL A 21 1.65 -8.57 -2.57
N LEU A 22 2.80 -7.98 -2.21
CA LEU A 22 2.94 -6.52 -2.10
C LEU A 22 2.74 -5.82 -3.46
N ALA A 23 3.29 -6.39 -4.54
CA ALA A 23 3.10 -5.88 -5.89
C ALA A 23 1.63 -5.93 -6.33
N ALA A 24 0.92 -7.02 -5.99
CA ALA A 24 -0.50 -7.18 -6.31
C ALA A 24 -1.39 -6.14 -5.61
N HIS A 25 -1.06 -5.79 -4.36
CA HIS A 25 -1.82 -4.81 -3.59
C HIS A 25 -1.58 -3.36 -4.00
N ARG A 26 -0.48 -3.06 -4.71
CA ARG A 26 -0.08 -1.69 -5.11
C ARG A 26 0.02 -0.68 -3.95
N VAL A 27 -0.03 -1.16 -2.71
CA VAL A 27 0.14 -0.33 -1.51
C VAL A 27 1.62 -0.29 -1.14
N PRO A 28 2.22 0.89 -0.90
CA PRO A 28 3.58 0.98 -0.42
C PRO A 28 3.78 0.12 0.85
N PRO A 29 4.83 -0.71 0.91
CA PRO A 29 5.05 -1.67 2.00
C PRO A 29 5.15 -1.01 3.39
N GLN A 30 5.64 0.22 3.45
CA GLN A 30 5.70 1.02 4.68
C GLN A 30 4.33 1.43 5.23
N LEU A 31 3.31 1.55 4.38
CA LEU A 31 1.93 1.82 4.82
C LEU A 31 1.22 0.55 5.30
N LEU A 32 1.74 -0.64 4.94
CA LEU A 32 1.23 -1.93 5.39
C LEU A 32 1.87 -2.42 6.71
N GLY A 33 2.76 -1.62 7.32
CA GLY A 33 3.44 -1.99 8.55
C GLY A 33 4.51 -3.08 8.38
N THR A 34 4.98 -3.31 7.15
CA THR A 34 6.08 -4.24 6.91
C THR A 34 7.40 -3.71 7.48
N MET A 35 8.23 -4.59 8.02
CA MET A 35 9.57 -4.24 8.50
C MET A 35 10.56 -4.19 7.33
N PRO A 36 11.46 -3.19 7.27
CA PRO A 36 12.47 -3.12 6.24
C PRO A 36 13.53 -4.21 6.43
N ASN A 37 13.97 -4.82 5.33
CA ASN A 37 15.05 -5.82 5.34
C ASN A 37 16.45 -5.20 5.11
N ASN A 38 16.54 -3.88 4.93
CA ASN A 38 17.79 -3.15 4.72
C ASN A 38 17.99 -2.07 5.80
N THR A 39 19.25 -1.66 6.02
CA THR A 39 19.61 -0.63 7.01
C THR A 39 19.06 0.77 6.69
N GLY A 40 18.59 1.00 5.46
CA GLY A 40 18.09 2.30 4.98
C GLY A 40 16.59 2.55 5.19
N GLY A 41 15.82 1.53 5.58
CA GLY A 41 14.36 1.66 5.75
C GLY A 41 13.61 1.95 4.44
N PHE A 42 12.36 2.39 4.55
CA PHE A 42 11.51 2.75 3.40
C PHE A 42 11.48 4.24 3.05
N GLY A 43 12.16 5.08 3.84
CA GLY A 43 12.18 6.54 3.67
C GLY A 43 11.00 7.25 4.35
N ASP A 44 10.57 8.38 3.77
CA ASP A 44 9.52 9.23 4.30
C ASP A 44 8.12 8.64 4.05
N VAL A 45 7.47 8.22 5.13
CA VAL A 45 6.13 7.62 5.12
C VAL A 45 5.07 8.62 4.64
N THR A 46 5.18 9.90 4.99
CA THR A 46 4.25 10.94 4.59
C THR A 46 4.30 11.15 3.08
N LYS A 47 5.50 11.15 2.50
CA LYS A 47 5.65 11.23 1.04
C LYS A 47 5.06 10.02 0.32
N ALA A 48 5.23 8.82 0.87
CA ALA A 48 4.64 7.62 0.31
C ALA A 48 3.11 7.62 0.39
N ALA A 49 2.55 8.06 1.52
CA ALA A 49 1.11 8.27 1.67
C ALA A 49 0.58 9.30 0.67
N ALA A 50 1.32 10.39 0.42
CA ALA A 50 0.93 11.41 -0.55
C ALA A 50 0.80 10.85 -1.97
N VAL A 51 1.83 10.12 -2.42
CA VAL A 51 1.86 9.51 -3.75
C VAL A 51 0.78 8.42 -3.88
N PHE A 52 0.61 7.59 -2.85
CA PHE A 52 -0.42 6.56 -2.82
C PHE A 52 -1.84 7.16 -2.83
N GLY A 53 -2.06 8.25 -2.10
CA GLY A 53 -3.33 8.99 -2.09
C GLY A 53 -3.74 9.44 -3.49
N CYS A 54 -2.84 10.12 -4.19
CA CYS A 54 -3.08 10.66 -5.53
C CYS A 54 -3.22 9.55 -6.59
N ASN A 55 -2.38 8.50 -6.54
CA ASN A 55 -2.33 7.50 -7.61
C ASN A 55 -3.30 6.32 -7.43
N GLU A 56 -3.71 6.00 -6.21
CA GLU A 56 -4.54 4.82 -5.93
C GLU A 56 -5.86 5.19 -5.25
N ILE A 57 -5.84 6.05 -4.22
CA ILE A 57 -7.06 6.38 -3.44
C ILE A 57 -8.03 7.28 -4.22
N GLU A 58 -7.55 8.40 -4.78
CA GLU A 58 -8.40 9.33 -5.52
C GLU A 58 -9.07 8.70 -6.75
N PRO A 59 -8.37 7.91 -7.59
CA PRO A 59 -9.00 7.20 -8.70
C PRO A 59 -10.04 6.17 -8.27
N LEU A 60 -9.80 5.45 -7.16
CA LEU A 60 -10.79 4.53 -6.60
C LEU A 60 -12.02 5.28 -6.10
N GLN A 61 -11.84 6.40 -5.37
CA GLN A 61 -12.94 7.26 -4.95
C GLN A 61 -13.76 7.75 -6.14
N ALA A 62 -13.11 8.18 -7.23
CA ALA A 62 -13.79 8.60 -8.45
C ALA A 62 -14.63 7.47 -9.07
N GLN A 63 -14.12 6.24 -9.11
CA GLN A 63 -14.90 5.08 -9.54
C GLN A 63 -16.11 4.83 -8.65
N PHE A 64 -15.97 4.93 -7.33
CA PHE A 64 -17.11 4.77 -6.41
C PHE A 64 -18.16 5.87 -6.55
N LEU A 65 -17.78 7.09 -6.94
CA LEU A 65 -18.74 8.17 -7.19
C LEU A 65 -19.67 7.89 -8.38
N SER A 66 -19.27 7.05 -9.33
CA SER A 66 -20.16 6.62 -10.42
C SER A 66 -21.40 5.87 -9.94
N LEU A 67 -21.38 5.32 -8.72
CA LEU A 67 -22.55 4.71 -8.09
C LEU A 67 -23.68 5.71 -7.86
N ASN A 68 -23.38 6.99 -7.65
CA ASN A 68 -24.39 8.03 -7.51
C ASN A 68 -25.15 8.24 -8.82
N GLU A 69 -24.43 8.21 -9.96
CA GLU A 69 -25.03 8.31 -11.29
C GLU A 69 -25.92 7.11 -11.57
N TRP A 70 -25.44 5.90 -11.25
CA TRP A 70 -26.22 4.67 -11.39
C TRP A 70 -27.48 4.67 -10.50
N ALA A 71 -27.39 5.16 -9.26
CA ALA A 71 -28.49 5.20 -8.31
C ALA A 71 -29.48 6.36 -8.56
N GLY A 72 -29.11 7.35 -9.38
CA GLY A 72 -29.89 8.56 -9.59
C GLY A 72 -30.02 9.49 -8.37
N GLN A 73 -29.20 9.26 -7.33
CA GLN A 73 -29.18 10.04 -6.09
C GLN A 73 -27.80 9.94 -5.42
N GLU A 74 -27.45 10.92 -4.57
CA GLU A 74 -26.19 10.91 -3.82
C GLU A 74 -26.22 9.85 -2.71
N VAL A 75 -25.58 8.70 -2.96
CA VAL A 75 -25.44 7.59 -2.01
C VAL A 75 -24.04 7.51 -1.40
N VAL A 76 -23.02 7.99 -2.13
CA VAL A 76 -21.61 7.97 -1.73
C VAL A 76 -21.02 9.37 -1.84
N ARG A 77 -20.31 9.81 -0.80
CA ARG A 77 -19.54 11.05 -0.79
C ARG A 77 -18.25 10.86 0.00
N PHE A 78 -17.15 11.40 -0.52
CA PHE A 78 -15.86 11.39 0.16
C PHE A 78 -15.49 12.77 0.66
N LYS A 79 -14.73 12.82 1.76
CA LYS A 79 -14.00 14.03 2.16
C LYS A 79 -12.70 14.09 1.35
N PRO A 80 -12.13 15.29 1.11
CA PRO A 80 -10.81 15.41 0.51
C PRO A 80 -9.80 14.54 1.26
N TYR A 81 -8.94 13.84 0.51
CA TYR A 81 -7.85 13.10 1.12
C TYR A 81 -6.92 14.07 1.86
N GLN A 82 -6.61 13.77 3.12
CA GLN A 82 -5.75 14.58 3.96
C GLN A 82 -4.62 13.71 4.48
N LEU A 83 -3.39 14.18 4.28
CA LEU A 83 -2.25 13.60 4.95
C LEU A 83 -2.27 14.02 6.42
N PRO A 84 -1.87 13.14 7.35
CA PRO A 84 -1.61 13.56 8.71
C PRO A 84 -0.50 14.61 8.66
N THR A 85 -0.84 15.88 8.90
CA THR A 85 0.14 16.92 9.12
C THR A 85 0.90 16.58 10.39
N SER A 86 2.24 16.53 10.30
CA SER A 86 3.11 16.43 11.46
C SER A 86 3.15 17.79 12.19
N GLU A 87 2.02 18.23 12.73
CA GLU A 87 1.97 19.32 13.69
C GLU A 87 1.36 18.79 14.98
N GLY A 88 2.22 18.29 15.87
CA GLY A 88 1.78 17.71 17.13
C GLY A 88 2.89 17.02 17.94
N LYS A 89 3.80 17.84 18.48
CA LYS A 89 4.89 17.57 19.46
C LYS A 89 6.16 16.92 18.95
#